data_AF-A0A0X8VCZ4-F1
#
_entry.id   AF-A0A0X8VCZ4-F1
#
_cell.length_a   1.000
_cell.length_b   1.000
_cell.length_c   1.000
_cell.angle_alpha   90.00
_cell.angle_beta   90.00
_cell.angle_gamma   90.00
#
_symmetry.space_group_name_H-M   'P 1'
#
loop_
_entity.id
_entity.type
_entity.pdbx_description
1 polymer ?
#
loop_
_entity_poly.entity_id
_entity_poly.type
_entity_poly.pdbx_seq_one_letter_code
_entity_poly.pdbx_strand_id
1 'polypeptide(L)'
;MLKKMLLVSCFSFTLLAGNLAAPSYVTYGADTSVIASGDMDEIIIRPMAEQTEWMYRTIEPNMLQRRLWSLTYGKWLTDWEWVIGPN
;
A
#
# COMPACT_ATOMS: atom_id res chain seq x y z
N MET A 1 -30.20 40.29 -8.66
CA MET A 1 -29.07 39.69 -7.89
C MET A 1 -29.14 38.16 -7.77
N LEU A 2 -30.30 37.53 -7.96
CA LEU A 2 -30.51 36.08 -7.84
C LEU A 2 -29.81 35.20 -8.90
N LYS A 3 -29.53 35.73 -10.10
CA LYS A 3 -28.89 34.97 -11.21
C LYS A 3 -27.38 34.76 -11.00
N LYS A 4 -26.70 35.64 -10.26
CA LYS A 4 -25.26 35.54 -9.99
C LYS A 4 -24.95 34.49 -8.90
N MET A 5 -25.87 34.28 -7.96
CA MET A 5 -25.71 33.26 -6.90
C MET A 5 -25.95 31.83 -7.41
N LEU A 6 -26.72 31.67 -8.50
CA LEU A 6 -27.03 30.35 -9.06
C LEU A 6 -25.85 29.76 -9.86
N LEU A 7 -25.02 30.61 -10.48
CA LEU A 7 -23.83 30.18 -11.23
C LEU A 7 -22.66 29.76 -10.32
N VAL A 8 -22.56 30.33 -9.11
CA VAL A 8 -21.52 29.96 -8.13
C VAL A 8 -21.82 28.61 -7.47
N SER A 9 -23.10 28.23 -7.36
CA SER A 9 -23.52 26.96 -6.76
C SER A 9 -23.15 25.72 -7.60
N CYS A 10 -23.05 25.84 -8.93
CA CYS A 10 -22.73 24.70 -9.79
C CYS A 10 -21.23 24.43 -9.94
N PHE A 11 -20.38 25.43 -9.68
CA PHE A 11 -18.93 25.30 -9.82
C PHE A 11 -18.29 24.47 -8.71
N SER A 12 -18.91 24.44 -7.53
CA SER A 12 -18.42 23.66 -6.39
C SER A 12 -18.74 22.16 -6.50
N PHE A 13 -19.74 21.79 -7.29
CA PHE A 13 -20.18 20.39 -7.42
C PHE A 13 -19.38 19.60 -8.46
N THR A 14 -18.76 20.27 -9.44
CA THR A 14 -17.97 19.61 -10.49
C THR A 14 -16.55 19.25 -10.06
N LEU A 15 -15.98 19.92 -9.06
CA LEU A 15 -14.65 19.61 -8.51
C LEU A 15 -14.60 18.33 -7.67
N LEU A 16 -15.74 17.85 -7.17
CA LEU A 16 -15.80 16.64 -6.35
C LEU A 16 -15.93 15.35 -7.18
N ALA A 17 -16.35 15.45 -8.45
CA ALA A 17 -16.58 14.28 -9.31
C ALA A 17 -15.31 13.75 -10.03
N GLY A 18 -14.18 14.48 -9.97
CA GLY A 18 -12.99 14.20 -10.78
C GLY A 18 -12.00 13.17 -10.21
N ASN A 19 -12.18 12.67 -8.99
CA ASN A 19 -11.16 11.86 -8.30
C ASN A 19 -11.43 10.34 -8.23
N LEU A 20 -12.45 9.82 -8.92
CA LEU A 20 -12.81 8.39 -8.85
C LEU A 20 -12.11 7.49 -9.88
N ALA A 21 -11.18 8.01 -10.68
CA ALA A 21 -10.50 7.25 -11.73
C ALA A 21 -8.97 7.21 -11.54
N ALA A 22 -8.51 6.82 -10.36
CA ALA A 22 -7.14 6.32 -10.25
C ALA A 22 -7.16 4.82 -10.62
N PRO A 23 -6.51 4.39 -11.71
CA PRO A 23 -6.29 2.97 -11.94
C PRO A 23 -5.35 2.46 -10.84
N SER A 24 -5.90 1.75 -9.86
CA SER A 24 -5.09 0.89 -9.00
C SER A 24 -4.64 -0.28 -9.84
N TYR A 25 -3.38 -0.23 -10.31
CA TYR A 25 -2.73 -1.40 -10.91
C TYR A 25 -2.52 -2.45 -9.82
N VAL A 26 -3.51 -3.32 -9.64
CA VAL A 26 -3.35 -4.53 -8.84
C VAL A 26 -2.80 -5.60 -9.75
N THR A 27 -1.51 -5.90 -9.62
CA THR A 27 -0.92 -7.06 -10.29
C THR A 27 -1.29 -8.30 -9.50
N TYR A 28 -2.02 -9.23 -10.13
CA TYR A 28 -2.25 -10.56 -9.57
C TYR A 28 -1.12 -11.45 -10.06
N GLY A 29 -0.31 -11.98 -9.14
CA GLY A 29 0.66 -13.02 -9.47
C GLY A 29 -0.08 -14.27 -9.91
N ALA A 30 0.19 -14.75 -11.12
CA ALA A 30 -0.40 -15.99 -11.62
C ALA A 30 0.05 -17.17 -10.73
N ASP A 31 -0.92 -17.89 -10.19
CA ASP A 31 -0.71 -19.10 -9.39
C ASP A 31 0.02 -20.13 -10.27
N THR A 32 1.33 -20.30 -10.04
CA THR A 32 2.13 -21.25 -10.82
C THR A 32 2.05 -22.59 -10.11
N SER A 33 1.18 -23.49 -10.60
CA SER A 33 1.12 -24.85 -10.07
C SER A 33 2.38 -25.61 -10.50
N VAL A 34 3.30 -25.82 -9.56
CA VAL A 34 4.41 -26.75 -9.75
C VAL A 34 3.84 -28.16 -9.60
N ILE A 35 3.64 -28.86 -10.72
CA ILE A 35 3.28 -30.28 -10.68
C ILE A 35 4.54 -31.06 -10.30
N ALA A 36 4.66 -31.41 -9.01
CA ALA A 36 5.66 -32.35 -8.56
C ALA A 36 5.28 -33.75 -9.07
N SER A 37 5.99 -34.28 -10.06
CA SER A 37 5.83 -35.67 -10.50
C SER A 37 6.45 -36.60 -9.45
N GLY A 38 5.68 -36.95 -8.42
CA GLY A 38 6.09 -37.85 -7.35
C GLY A 38 4.88 -38.47 -6.69
N ASP A 39 4.78 -39.79 -6.78
CA ASP A 39 3.76 -40.66 -6.21
C ASP A 39 3.87 -40.68 -4.67
N MET A 40 3.33 -39.66 -3.98
CA MET A 40 3.02 -39.59 -2.54
C MET A 40 2.05 -38.42 -2.32
N ASP A 41 1.02 -38.63 -1.48
CA ASP A 41 -0.01 -37.68 -1.00
C ASP A 41 0.07 -36.22 -1.47
N GLU A 42 -1.02 -35.73 -2.07
CA GLU A 42 -1.26 -34.37 -2.58
C GLU A 42 -0.48 -33.27 -1.81
N ILE A 43 0.74 -32.97 -2.25
CA ILE A 43 1.53 -31.86 -1.73
C ILE A 43 0.98 -30.58 -2.35
N ILE A 44 0.06 -29.93 -1.63
CA ILE A 44 -0.49 -28.63 -2.03
C ILE A 44 0.55 -27.53 -1.75
N ILE A 45 1.29 -27.12 -2.77
CA ILE A 45 2.14 -25.91 -2.73
C ILE A 45 1.25 -24.70 -3.03
N ARG A 46 1.16 -23.75 -2.07
CA ARG A 46 0.45 -22.48 -2.28
C ARG A 46 1.44 -21.32 -2.27
N PRO A 47 1.45 -20.42 -3.27
CA PRO A 47 2.21 -19.18 -3.18
C PRO A 47 1.64 -18.35 -2.03
N MET A 48 2.52 -17.94 -1.12
CA MET A 48 2.19 -17.03 -0.03
C MET A 48 3.01 -15.76 -0.19
N ALA A 49 2.36 -14.61 -0.07
CA ALA A 49 3.05 -13.34 0.08
C ALA A 49 3.56 -13.21 1.53
N GLU A 50 4.73 -12.60 1.68
CA GLU A 50 5.26 -12.26 3.00
C GLU A 50 4.37 -11.22 3.69
N GLN A 51 4.07 -11.43 4.98
CA GLN A 51 3.36 -10.45 5.80
C GLN A 51 4.38 -9.49 6.42
N THR A 52 4.20 -8.18 6.19
CA THR A 52 5.13 -7.14 6.62
C THR A 52 4.43 -5.99 7.32
N GLU A 53 5.13 -5.30 8.23
CA GLU A 53 4.64 -4.13 8.95
C GLU A 53 5.70 -3.01 8.98
N TRP A 54 5.26 -1.76 8.88
CA TRP A 54 6.15 -0.60 9.05
C TRP A 54 6.24 -0.22 10.53
N MET A 55 7.46 -0.23 11.06
CA MET A 55 7.75 0.17 12.43
C MET A 55 8.28 1.60 12.44
N TYR A 56 7.73 2.45 13.31
CA TYR A 56 8.05 3.88 13.39
C TYR A 56 8.79 4.23 14.68
N ARG A 57 9.67 5.22 14.61
CA ARG A 57 10.26 5.85 15.80
C ARG A 57 10.45 7.34 15.61
N THR A 58 10.24 8.07 16.70
CA THR A 58 10.55 9.50 16.80
C THR A 58 11.96 9.66 17.35
N ILE A 59 12.83 10.37 16.63
CA ILE A 59 14.20 10.68 17.08
C ILE A 59 14.23 12.00 17.82
N GLU A 60 13.60 13.02 17.25
CA GLU A 60 13.48 14.39 17.77
C GLU A 60 12.06 14.90 17.49
N PRO A 61 11.64 16.03 18.08
CA PRO A 61 10.39 16.68 17.71
C PRO A 61 10.34 16.90 16.18
N ASN A 62 9.33 16.32 15.52
CA ASN A 62 9.14 16.34 14.07
C ASN A 62 10.17 15.54 13.24
N MET A 63 10.98 14.67 13.85
CA MET A 63 11.89 13.79 13.11
C MET A 63 11.43 12.33 13.26
N LEU A 64 10.88 11.79 12.19
CA LEU A 64 10.24 10.48 12.13
C LEU A 64 11.02 9.56 11.19
N GLN A 65 11.37 8.37 11.69
CA GLN A 65 11.91 7.30 10.89
C GLN A 65 10.97 6.12 10.83
N ARG A 66 11.07 5.33 9.76
CA ARG A 66 10.44 4.02 9.66
C ARG A 66 11.41 2.96 9.14
N ARG A 67 11.14 1.69 9.42
CA ARG A 67 11.79 0.54 8.79
C ARG A 67 10.81 -0.61 8.65
N LEU A 68 11.02 -1.47 7.67
CA LEU A 68 10.10 -2.57 7.37
C LEU A 68 10.46 -3.83 8.18
N TRP A 69 9.48 -4.39 8.88
CA TRP A 69 9.56 -5.65 9.64
C TRP A 69 8.86 -6.78 8.91
N SER A 70 9.51 -7.93 8.81
CA SER A 70 8.92 -9.19 8.38
C SER A 70 8.21 -9.86 9.56
N LEU A 71 6.89 -9.97 9.50
CA LEU A 71 6.12 -10.77 10.46
C LEU A 71 6.28 -12.26 10.17
N THR A 72 6.45 -12.64 8.90
CA THR A 72 6.65 -14.04 8.50
C THR A 72 7.99 -14.61 8.97
N TYR A 73 9.08 -13.84 8.86
CA TYR A 73 10.44 -14.32 9.15
C TYR A 73 11.03 -13.74 10.44
N GLY A 74 10.37 -12.78 11.09
CA GLY A 74 10.86 -12.16 12.32
C GLY A 74 12.19 -11.41 12.14
N LYS A 75 12.34 -10.66 11.04
CA LYS A 75 13.57 -9.93 10.70
C LYS A 75 13.30 -8.55 10.10
N TRP A 76 14.27 -7.65 10.22
CA TRP A 76 14.26 -6.36 9.53
C TRP A 76 14.56 -6.57 8.04
N LEU A 77 13.72 -6.00 7.18
CA LEU A 77 13.88 -6.04 5.73
C LEU A 77 14.62 -4.82 5.18
N THR A 78 14.59 -3.72 5.92
CA THR A 78 15.28 -2.48 5.56
C THR A 78 15.96 -1.89 6.79
N ASP A 79 16.93 -1.01 6.52
CA ASP A 79 17.41 -0.06 7.50
C ASP A 79 16.36 1.03 7.76
N TRP A 80 16.65 1.90 8.73
CA TRP A 80 15.83 3.07 9.03
C TRP A 80 15.92 4.08 7.89
N GLU A 81 14.75 4.50 7.40
CA GLU A 81 14.60 5.61 6.46
C GLU A 81 13.85 6.78 7.10
N TRP A 82 14.20 8.00 6.68
CA TRP A 82 13.53 9.21 7.12
C TRP A 82 12.17 9.36 6.42
N VAL A 83 11.11 9.48 7.21
CA VAL A 83 9.77 9.87 6.75
C VAL A 83 9.63 11.40 6.84
N ILE A 84 10.10 11.95 7.95
CA ILE A 84 10.25 13.39 8.17
C ILE A 84 11.67 13.57 8.69
N GLY A 85 12.53 14.16 7.87
CA GLY A 85 13.95 14.34 8.15
C GLY A 85 14.28 15.69 8.75
N PRO A 86 15.52 15.88 9.20
CA PRO A 86 16.05 17.21 9.47
C PRO A 86 16.08 17.99 8.14
N ASN A 87 15.50 19.20 8.12
CA ASN A 87 15.55 20.11 6.97
C ASN A 87 16.98 20.55 6.65
#